data_AF-A0A6G7XGF2-F1
#
_entry.id   AF-A0A6G7XGF2-F1
#
_cell.length_a   1.000
_cell.length_b   1.000
_cell.length_c   1.000
_cell.angle_alpha   90.00
_cell.angle_beta   90.00
_cell.angle_gamma   90.00
#
_symmetry.space_group_name_H-M   'P 1'
#
loop_
_entity.id
_entity.type
_entity.pdbx_description
1 polymer ?
#
loop_
_entity_poly.entity_id
_entity_poly.type
_entity_poly.pdbx_seq_one_letter_code
_entity_poly.pdbx_strand_id
1 'polypeptide(L)'
;MTTLPPEGADGQATGGQPASNVPPVPPVPPAAPVPPVPPAPPAQPAAQPAAPQQPQYQVPPQQPQQPQQPQYQAPPQGGQGGYAAPPAPGGYAAAPVADPVSNITLNYWLSVFFSWIPALIFFLIEKDKGNAQVRAYHADNLNFSLVRIMAGIATGILLVPFALIPYVGGVLAFVLWAANIVLFVFQIIAAAKAPEAFRRGEKPPFIFNIQMIK
;
A
#
# COMPACT_ATOMS: atom_id res chain seq x y z
N MET A 1 -58.88 -2.92 45.64
CA MET A 1 -60.14 -2.16 45.54
C MET A 1 -59.87 -0.93 44.68
N THR A 2 -60.85 -0.56 43.84
CA THR A 2 -60.86 0.49 42.79
C THR A 2 -60.27 0.04 41.43
N THR A 3 -60.97 -0.65 40.50
CA THR A 3 -62.14 -0.31 39.62
C THR A 3 -61.79 0.67 38.48
N LEU A 4 -61.51 0.19 37.25
CA LEU A 4 -62.41 0.07 36.04
C LEU A 4 -62.67 1.42 35.31
N PRO A 5 -62.98 1.50 33.98
CA PRO A 5 -63.17 0.45 32.94
C PRO A 5 -62.53 0.76 31.54
N PRO A 6 -62.70 -0.14 30.53
CA PRO A 6 -62.52 0.15 29.11
C PRO A 6 -63.86 0.43 28.40
N GLU A 7 -63.91 1.47 27.58
CA GLU A 7 -64.96 1.78 26.58
C GLU A 7 -64.27 1.77 25.20
N GLY A 8 -64.84 1.33 24.09
CA GLY A 8 -66.19 0.89 23.75
C GLY A 8 -66.16 0.72 22.21
N ALA A 9 -66.68 -0.41 21.74
CA ALA A 9 -66.84 -0.70 20.33
C ALA A 9 -68.24 -0.26 19.91
N ASP A 10 -68.35 0.61 18.91
CA ASP A 10 -69.60 0.91 18.23
C ASP A 10 -69.45 0.65 16.73
N GLY A 11 -70.32 -0.22 16.22
CA GLY A 11 -70.49 -0.48 14.80
C GLY A 11 -71.79 0.13 14.27
N GLN A 12 -71.82 0.40 12.96
CA GLN A 12 -72.99 0.41 12.06
C GLN A 12 -72.44 0.58 10.63
N ALA A 13 -72.57 -0.41 9.72
CA ALA A 13 -73.67 -0.64 8.76
C ALA A 13 -73.92 0.59 7.85
N THR A 14 -74.02 0.57 6.51
CA THR A 14 -74.30 -0.46 5.49
C THR A 14 -74.20 0.22 4.11
N GLY A 15 -73.86 -0.50 3.02
CA GLY A 15 -74.31 -0.12 1.67
C GLY A 15 -73.42 -0.51 0.48
N GLY A 16 -73.88 -1.47 -0.35
CA GLY A 16 -73.71 -1.45 -1.82
C GLY A 16 -72.59 -2.31 -2.45
N GLN A 17 -72.98 -3.46 -3.02
CA GLN A 17 -72.26 -4.29 -4.03
C GLN A 17 -72.07 -3.55 -5.38
N PRO A 18 -71.37 -4.08 -6.44
CA PRO A 18 -70.84 -5.44 -6.65
C PRO A 18 -69.38 -5.55 -7.20
N ALA A 19 -68.99 -6.80 -7.40
CA ALA A 19 -67.70 -7.37 -7.81
C ALA A 19 -66.99 -6.78 -9.05
N SER A 20 -65.66 -6.84 -9.02
CA SER A 20 -64.83 -7.15 -10.19
C SER A 20 -63.59 -7.94 -9.76
N ASN A 21 -63.55 -9.21 -10.17
CA ASN A 21 -62.39 -10.09 -10.08
C ASN A 21 -61.21 -9.48 -10.87
N VAL A 22 -60.12 -9.16 -10.19
CA VAL A 22 -58.81 -8.98 -10.84
C VAL A 22 -57.80 -9.81 -10.05
N PRO A 23 -57.16 -10.84 -10.66
CA PRO A 23 -56.10 -11.57 -9.99
C PRO A 23 -54.87 -10.66 -9.76
N PRO A 24 -54.12 -10.84 -8.66
CA PRO A 24 -52.93 -10.04 -8.38
C PRO A 24 -51.84 -10.26 -9.43
N VAL A 25 -51.36 -9.17 -10.02
CA VAL A 25 -50.21 -9.14 -10.91
C VAL A 25 -48.95 -9.46 -10.08
N PRO A 26 -48.10 -10.42 -10.50
CA PRO A 26 -46.84 -10.70 -9.80
C PRO A 26 -45.89 -9.49 -9.89
N PRO A 27 -45.07 -9.23 -8.86
CA PRO A 27 -44.14 -8.11 -8.85
C PRO A 27 -43.10 -8.25 -9.98
N VAL A 28 -42.90 -7.15 -10.72
CA VAL A 28 -41.86 -7.04 -11.76
C VAL A 28 -40.48 -7.03 -11.08
N PRO A 29 -39.53 -7.89 -11.49
CA PRO A 29 -38.19 -7.89 -10.92
C PRO A 29 -37.46 -6.57 -11.23
N PRO A 30 -36.58 -6.09 -10.32
CA PRO A 30 -35.77 -4.91 -10.54
C PRO A 30 -34.92 -5.02 -11.81
N ALA A 31 -34.91 -3.95 -12.63
CA ALA A 31 -34.08 -3.86 -13.81
C ALA A 31 -32.59 -3.99 -13.45
N ALA A 32 -31.84 -4.75 -14.26
CA ALA A 32 -30.41 -4.92 -14.11
C ALA A 32 -29.66 -3.57 -14.23
N PRO A 33 -28.53 -3.37 -13.51
CA PRO A 33 -27.71 -2.18 -13.63
C PRO A 33 -27.23 -1.98 -15.07
N VAL A 34 -27.48 -0.79 -15.62
CA VAL A 34 -26.94 -0.36 -16.91
C VAL A 34 -25.42 -0.16 -16.75
N PRO A 35 -24.57 -0.71 -17.63
CA PRO A 35 -23.14 -0.48 -17.55
C PRO A 35 -22.81 1.02 -17.78
N PRO A 36 -21.80 1.56 -17.10
CA PRO A 36 -21.41 2.96 -17.23
C PRO A 36 -20.94 3.26 -18.66
N VAL A 37 -21.47 4.34 -19.23
CA VAL A 37 -21.05 4.91 -20.51
C VAL A 37 -19.60 5.43 -20.37
N PRO A 38 -18.67 5.10 -21.28
CA PRO A 38 -17.30 5.62 -21.26
C PRO A 38 -17.29 7.16 -21.32
N PRO A 39 -16.38 7.84 -20.60
CA PRO A 39 -16.21 9.29 -20.73
C PRO A 39 -15.84 9.67 -22.17
N ALA A 40 -16.50 10.72 -22.69
CA ALA A 40 -16.12 11.33 -23.95
C ALA A 40 -14.68 11.87 -23.87
N PRO A 41 -13.85 11.71 -24.92
CA PRO A 41 -12.50 12.25 -24.94
C PRO A 41 -12.53 13.78 -24.81
N PRO A 42 -11.58 14.39 -24.07
CA PRO A 42 -11.50 15.84 -23.92
C PRO A 42 -11.25 16.52 -25.28
N ALA A 43 -12.00 17.58 -25.54
CA ALA A 43 -11.83 18.44 -26.71
C ALA A 43 -10.41 19.04 -26.70
N GLN A 44 -9.69 18.88 -27.82
CA GLN A 44 -8.38 19.49 -28.02
C GLN A 44 -8.50 21.02 -27.99
N PRO A 45 -7.61 21.74 -27.29
CA PRO A 45 -7.57 23.20 -27.32
C PRO A 45 -7.31 23.74 -28.73
N ALA A 46 -8.04 24.79 -29.09
CA ALA A 46 -7.93 25.51 -30.36
C ALA A 46 -6.52 26.08 -30.59
N ALA A 47 -6.08 26.02 -31.85
CA ALA A 47 -4.78 26.51 -32.31
C ALA A 47 -4.58 28.01 -32.01
N GLN A 48 -3.39 28.32 -31.49
CA GLN A 48 -2.89 29.68 -31.27
C GLN A 48 -2.55 30.37 -32.62
N PRO A 49 -2.81 31.68 -32.80
CA PRO A 49 -2.48 32.40 -34.03
C PRO A 49 -0.97 32.54 -34.26
N ALA A 50 -0.57 32.40 -35.53
CA ALA A 50 0.81 32.47 -36.03
C ALA A 50 1.46 33.85 -35.85
N ALA A 51 2.75 33.85 -35.50
CA ALA A 51 3.62 35.02 -35.48
C ALA A 51 4.30 35.25 -36.86
N PRO A 52 4.76 36.48 -37.18
CA PRO A 52 5.21 36.86 -38.53
C PRO A 52 6.55 36.24 -38.96
N GLN A 53 6.63 35.95 -40.26
CA GLN A 53 7.77 35.34 -40.97
C GLN A 53 9.05 36.21 -40.94
N GLN A 54 10.20 35.55 -40.84
CA GLN A 54 11.53 36.12 -41.11
C GLN A 54 12.23 35.41 -42.29
N PRO A 55 13.21 36.05 -42.96
CA PRO A 55 13.62 35.73 -44.33
C PRO A 55 14.43 34.45 -44.51
N GLN A 56 14.14 33.83 -45.65
CA GLN A 56 14.64 32.59 -46.23
C GLN A 56 16.17 32.59 -46.48
N TYR A 57 16.88 31.60 -45.93
CA TYR A 57 18.25 31.23 -46.33
C TYR A 57 18.28 29.77 -46.86
N GLN A 58 19.23 29.53 -47.77
CA GLN A 58 19.33 28.46 -48.77
C GLN A 58 19.24 27.00 -48.28
N VAL A 59 18.69 26.17 -49.17
CA VAL A 59 18.37 24.74 -49.05
C VAL A 59 19.55 23.85 -49.51
N PRO A 60 19.99 22.84 -48.73
CA PRO A 60 20.79 21.71 -49.22
C PRO A 60 19.91 20.52 -49.67
N PRO A 61 20.35 19.68 -50.63
CA PRO A 61 19.51 18.68 -51.27
C PRO A 61 19.06 17.54 -50.33
N GLN A 62 17.78 17.21 -50.44
CA GLN A 62 17.05 16.21 -49.66
C GLN A 62 17.52 14.78 -49.95
N GLN A 63 17.77 14.00 -48.90
CA GLN A 63 17.86 12.54 -48.96
C GLN A 63 16.46 11.90 -48.88
N PRO A 64 16.23 10.71 -49.47
CA PRO A 64 14.90 10.09 -49.55
C PRO A 64 14.35 9.70 -48.17
N GLN A 65 13.12 10.13 -47.86
CA GLN A 65 12.37 9.71 -46.68
C GLN A 65 12.04 8.21 -46.74
N GLN A 66 12.44 7.47 -45.70
CA GLN A 66 11.95 6.12 -45.45
C GLN A 66 10.51 6.14 -44.89
N PRO A 67 9.66 5.17 -45.25
CA PRO A 67 8.28 5.11 -44.80
C PRO A 67 8.18 4.81 -43.30
N GLN A 68 7.40 5.63 -42.58
CA GLN A 68 7.05 5.45 -41.17
C GLN A 68 6.26 4.16 -40.98
N GLN A 69 6.74 3.27 -40.10
CA GLN A 69 6.02 2.08 -39.69
C GLN A 69 4.97 2.38 -38.60
N PRO A 70 3.86 1.62 -38.54
CA PRO A 70 2.79 1.83 -37.56
C PRO A 70 3.26 1.54 -36.13
N GLN A 71 3.08 2.51 -35.25
CA GLN A 71 3.40 2.42 -33.82
C GLN A 71 2.32 1.61 -33.10
N TYR A 72 2.60 0.33 -32.84
CA TYR A 72 1.76 -0.51 -31.99
C TYR A 72 1.81 -0.01 -30.53
N GLN A 73 0.62 0.24 -29.98
CA GLN A 73 0.40 0.66 -28.61
C GLN A 73 0.54 -0.57 -27.70
N ALA A 74 1.60 -0.60 -26.87
CA ALA A 74 1.86 -1.69 -25.94
C ALA A 74 0.86 -1.66 -24.75
N PRO A 75 0.33 -2.81 -24.31
CA PRO A 75 -0.54 -2.92 -23.14
C PRO A 75 0.25 -2.74 -21.82
N PRO A 76 -0.39 -2.31 -20.71
CA PRO A 76 0.28 -2.02 -19.45
C PRO A 76 0.83 -3.30 -18.80
N GLN A 77 2.16 -3.36 -18.69
CA GLN A 77 2.92 -4.51 -18.21
C GLN A 77 2.97 -4.54 -16.68
N GLY A 78 2.14 -5.39 -16.08
CA GLY A 78 2.35 -5.91 -14.72
C GLY A 78 3.26 -7.13 -14.78
N GLY A 79 4.33 -7.13 -13.98
CA GLY A 79 5.22 -8.27 -13.77
C GLY A 79 6.62 -8.09 -14.35
N GLN A 80 7.59 -7.78 -13.49
CA GLN A 80 9.01 -7.79 -13.84
C GLN A 80 9.76 -8.84 -13.02
N GLY A 81 10.00 -9.97 -13.68
CA GLY A 81 11.17 -10.81 -13.50
C GLY A 81 11.60 -11.22 -14.91
N GLY A 82 12.73 -10.73 -15.40
CA GLY A 82 13.22 -11.10 -16.72
C GLY A 82 14.21 -10.11 -17.33
N TYR A 83 15.45 -10.59 -17.43
CA TYR A 83 16.54 -10.20 -18.34
C TYR A 83 16.48 -8.80 -18.99
N ALA A 84 17.41 -7.95 -18.58
CA ALA A 84 17.68 -6.65 -19.19
C ALA A 84 18.00 -6.81 -20.69
N ALA A 85 17.28 -6.07 -21.54
CA ALA A 85 17.59 -5.93 -22.95
C ALA A 85 18.96 -5.24 -23.14
N PRO A 86 19.75 -5.61 -24.16
CA PRO A 86 21.03 -4.98 -24.44
C PRO A 86 20.86 -3.47 -24.73
N PRO A 87 21.73 -2.60 -24.18
CA PRO A 87 21.58 -1.16 -24.32
C PRO A 87 21.72 -0.73 -25.78
N ALA A 88 20.78 0.09 -26.26
CA ALA A 88 20.83 0.71 -27.57
C ALA A 88 22.03 1.69 -27.65
N PRO A 89 22.81 1.72 -28.74
CA PRO A 89 23.95 2.62 -28.87
C PRO A 89 23.48 4.09 -28.91
N GLY A 90 23.86 4.90 -27.92
CA GLY A 90 23.74 6.35 -27.96
C GLY A 90 22.75 7.00 -26.97
N GLY A 91 22.08 6.24 -26.11
CA GLY A 91 21.26 6.81 -25.03
C GLY A 91 22.02 6.87 -23.72
N TYR A 92 21.99 8.01 -23.01
CA TYR A 92 22.34 8.04 -21.59
C TYR A 92 21.45 7.03 -20.87
N ALA A 93 22.04 5.94 -20.38
CA ALA A 93 21.31 4.91 -19.66
C ALA A 93 20.68 5.57 -18.43
N ALA A 94 19.34 5.63 -18.40
CA ALA A 94 18.63 5.89 -17.16
C ALA A 94 19.14 4.88 -16.13
N ALA A 95 19.60 5.38 -14.98
CA ALA A 95 20.11 4.51 -13.92
C ALA A 95 19.06 3.42 -13.65
N PRO A 96 19.47 2.15 -13.57
CA PRO A 96 18.53 1.05 -13.37
C PRO A 96 17.72 1.35 -12.11
N VAL A 97 16.39 1.37 -12.25
CA VAL A 97 15.48 1.50 -11.12
C VAL A 97 15.73 0.28 -10.23
N ALA A 98 16.32 0.50 -9.06
CA ALA A 98 16.64 -0.56 -8.13
C ALA A 98 15.35 -1.29 -7.72
N ASP A 99 15.35 -2.62 -7.80
CA ASP A 99 14.23 -3.45 -7.38
C ASP A 99 13.87 -3.14 -5.92
N PRO A 100 12.64 -2.68 -5.61
CA PRO A 100 12.22 -2.37 -4.24
C PRO A 100 12.37 -3.57 -3.31
N VAL A 101 12.20 -4.81 -3.81
CA VAL A 101 12.38 -6.02 -3.01
C VAL A 101 13.81 -6.12 -2.50
N SER A 102 14.80 -5.82 -3.34
CA SER A 102 16.21 -5.85 -2.96
C SER A 102 16.50 -4.86 -1.84
N ASN A 103 15.99 -3.63 -1.96
CA ASN A 103 16.17 -2.59 -0.94
C ASN A 103 15.49 -2.95 0.38
N ILE A 104 14.28 -3.52 0.35
CA ILE A 104 13.57 -4.00 1.53
C ILE A 104 14.38 -5.13 2.19
N THR A 105 14.80 -6.12 1.42
CA THR A 105 15.58 -7.27 1.91
C THR A 105 16.86 -6.80 2.60
N LEU A 106 17.61 -5.90 1.94
CA LEU A 106 18.83 -5.34 2.46
C LEU A 106 18.58 -4.56 3.75
N ASN A 107 17.56 -3.71 3.79
CA ASN A 107 17.21 -2.94 4.98
C ASN A 107 16.95 -3.85 6.20
N TYR A 108 16.15 -4.90 6.02
CA TYR A 108 15.81 -5.81 7.11
C TYR A 108 17.05 -6.54 7.63
N TRP A 109 17.87 -7.12 6.75
CA TRP A 109 19.08 -7.82 7.14
C TRP A 109 20.12 -6.91 7.79
N LEU A 110 20.32 -5.70 7.27
CA LEU A 110 21.19 -4.73 7.91
C LEU A 110 20.66 -4.37 9.30
N SER A 111 19.35 -4.25 9.48
CA SER A 111 18.76 -3.90 10.77
C SER A 111 18.85 -5.02 11.81
N VAL A 112 18.89 -6.29 11.38
CA VAL A 112 19.17 -7.45 12.26
C VAL A 112 20.52 -7.26 12.97
N PHE A 113 21.57 -6.91 12.23
CA PHE A 113 22.94 -6.85 12.75
C PHE A 113 23.37 -5.47 13.26
N PHE A 114 22.90 -4.40 12.62
CA PHE A 114 23.30 -3.02 12.90
C PHE A 114 22.19 -2.20 13.58
N SER A 115 21.13 -2.86 14.07
CA SER A 115 20.04 -2.24 14.82
C SER A 115 19.27 -1.19 14.00
N TRP A 116 18.88 -0.07 14.60
CA TRP A 116 17.93 0.89 14.03
C TRP A 116 18.51 1.83 12.96
N ILE A 117 19.84 2.00 12.89
CA ILE A 117 20.46 3.00 12.01
C ILE A 117 20.16 2.72 10.53
N PRO A 118 20.37 1.50 9.99
CA PRO A 118 19.99 1.20 8.61
C PRO A 118 18.49 1.40 8.37
N ALA A 119 17.65 0.94 9.31
CA ALA A 119 16.20 1.10 9.22
C ALA A 119 15.79 2.57 9.06
N LEU A 120 16.42 3.47 9.81
CA LEU A 120 16.16 4.90 9.72
C LEU A 120 16.57 5.45 8.35
N ILE A 121 17.79 5.13 7.89
CA ILE A 121 18.31 5.63 6.61
C ILE A 121 17.38 5.22 5.47
N PHE A 122 17.02 3.93 5.38
CA PHE A 122 16.13 3.44 4.34
C PHE A 122 14.74 4.05 4.41
N PHE A 123 14.18 4.22 5.62
CA PHE A 123 12.90 4.88 5.78
C PHE A 123 12.94 6.34 5.29
N LEU A 124 13.98 7.11 5.66
CA LEU A 124 14.11 8.50 5.24
C LEU A 124 14.31 8.65 3.73
N ILE A 125 15.01 7.72 3.09
CA ILE A 125 15.18 7.73 1.64
C ILE A 125 13.85 7.44 0.93
N GLU A 126 13.06 6.50 1.44
CA GLU A 126 11.84 6.04 0.77
C GLU A 126 10.59 6.87 1.10
N LYS A 127 10.59 7.61 2.22
CA LYS A 127 9.38 8.29 2.74
C LYS A 127 8.73 9.25 1.73
N ASP A 128 9.50 9.83 0.81
CA ASP A 128 9.03 10.84 -0.15
C ASP A 128 8.80 10.28 -1.57
N LYS A 129 9.04 8.99 -1.82
CA LYS A 129 9.00 8.40 -3.18
C LYS A 129 7.60 7.97 -3.66
N GLY A 130 6.56 8.16 -2.84
CA GLY A 130 5.17 7.88 -3.22
C GLY A 130 4.77 6.40 -3.25
N ASN A 131 5.69 5.45 -3.06
CA ASN A 131 5.35 4.02 -2.96
C ASN A 131 4.90 3.65 -1.54
N ALA A 132 3.59 3.69 -1.30
CA ALA A 132 3.00 3.44 0.01
C ALA A 132 3.37 2.05 0.59
N GLN A 133 3.46 1.02 -0.25
CA GLN A 133 3.78 -0.33 0.20
C GLN A 133 5.25 -0.43 0.64
N VAL A 134 6.19 0.06 -0.17
CA VAL A 134 7.63 0.04 0.17
C VAL A 134 7.88 0.87 1.43
N ARG A 135 7.26 2.05 1.51
CA ARG A 135 7.30 2.91 2.71
C ARG A 135 6.80 2.19 3.96
N ALA A 136 5.70 1.44 3.89
CA ALA A 136 5.18 0.67 5.02
C ALA A 136 6.18 -0.40 5.51
N TYR A 137 6.86 -1.10 4.60
CA TYR A 137 7.88 -2.08 4.96
C TYR A 137 9.08 -1.45 5.67
N HIS A 138 9.54 -0.27 5.24
CA HIS A 138 10.63 0.44 5.90
C HIS A 138 10.19 1.05 7.24
N ALA A 139 8.97 1.59 7.32
CA ALA A 139 8.40 2.13 8.56
C ALA A 139 8.27 1.04 9.63
N ASP A 140 7.71 -0.12 9.27
CA ASP A 140 7.54 -1.23 10.22
C ASP A 140 8.89 -1.78 10.68
N ASN A 141 9.87 -1.93 9.78
CA ASN A 141 11.20 -2.36 10.16
C ASN A 141 11.87 -1.38 11.13
N LEU A 142 11.70 -0.07 10.89
CA LEU A 142 12.21 0.97 11.78
C LEU A 142 11.52 0.92 13.14
N ASN A 143 10.20 0.85 13.17
CA ASN A 143 9.40 0.73 14.39
C ASN A 143 9.87 -0.47 15.23
N PHE A 144 10.04 -1.64 14.62
CA PHE A 144 10.47 -2.83 15.36
C PHE A 144 11.93 -2.73 15.83
N SER A 145 12.82 -2.15 15.01
CA SER A 145 14.22 -1.91 15.41
C SER A 145 14.30 -0.93 16.58
N LEU A 146 13.42 0.08 16.62
CA LEU A 146 13.29 1.01 17.74
C LEU A 146 12.74 0.31 18.99
N VAL A 147 11.75 -0.57 18.86
CA VAL A 147 11.28 -1.41 19.99
C VAL A 147 12.45 -2.23 20.57
N ARG A 148 13.28 -2.83 19.72
CA ARG A 148 14.43 -3.63 20.16
C ARG A 148 15.48 -2.80 20.90
N ILE A 149 15.83 -1.61 20.41
CA ILE A 149 16.80 -0.76 21.12
C ILE A 149 16.22 -0.26 22.45
N MET A 150 14.94 0.10 22.50
CA MET A 150 14.27 0.53 23.72
C MET A 150 14.17 -0.62 24.74
N ALA A 151 13.91 -1.85 24.29
CA ALA A 151 13.94 -3.03 25.15
C ALA A 151 15.33 -3.28 25.74
N GLY A 152 16.39 -3.07 24.95
CA GLY A 152 17.78 -3.15 25.42
C GLY A 152 18.10 -2.08 26.47
N ILE A 153 17.69 -0.83 26.22
CA ILE A 153 17.87 0.28 27.17
C ILE A 153 17.08 0.02 28.46
N ALA A 154 15.81 -0.38 28.35
CA ALA A 154 14.97 -0.73 29.50
C ALA A 154 15.58 -1.88 30.31
N THR A 155 16.14 -2.89 29.64
CA THR A 155 16.87 -3.98 30.30
C THR A 155 18.07 -3.45 31.07
N GLY A 156 18.88 -2.56 30.48
CA GLY A 156 20.01 -1.94 31.15
C GLY A 156 19.61 -1.15 32.39
N ILE A 157 18.59 -0.29 32.27
CA ILE A 157 18.07 0.52 33.39
C ILE A 157 17.52 -0.37 34.50
N LEU A 158 16.77 -1.43 34.15
CA LEU A 158 16.21 -2.37 35.11
C LEU A 158 17.30 -3.21 35.79
N LEU A 159 18.41 -3.53 35.12
CA LEU A 159 19.45 -4.34 35.76
C LEU A 159 20.32 -3.57 36.73
N VAL A 160 20.53 -2.27 36.54
CA VAL A 160 21.37 -1.45 37.43
C VAL A 160 20.97 -1.53 38.91
N PRO A 161 19.72 -1.29 39.33
CA PRO A 161 19.35 -1.36 40.74
C PRO A 161 19.25 -2.80 41.27
N PHE A 162 18.86 -3.76 40.43
CA PHE A 162 18.67 -5.15 40.85
C PHE A 162 19.98 -5.96 40.89
N ALA A 163 21.07 -5.44 40.31
CA ALA A 163 22.40 -6.08 40.36
C ALA A 163 22.93 -6.26 41.79
N LEU A 164 22.47 -5.46 42.75
CA LEU A 164 22.87 -5.54 44.16
C LEU A 164 22.14 -6.64 44.95
N ILE A 165 21.08 -7.23 44.39
CA ILE A 165 20.29 -8.27 45.06
C ILE A 165 20.72 -9.65 44.50
N PRO A 166 21.50 -10.45 45.25
CA PRO A 166 21.92 -11.76 44.80
C PRO A 166 20.70 -12.68 44.55
N TYR A 167 20.84 -13.61 43.61
CA TYR A 167 19.79 -14.51 43.09
C TYR A 167 18.65 -13.84 42.31
N VAL A 168 17.97 -12.83 42.88
CA VAL A 168 16.87 -12.12 42.18
C VAL A 168 17.39 -11.37 40.96
N GLY A 169 18.51 -10.64 41.11
CA GLY A 169 19.14 -9.95 39.99
C GLY A 169 19.59 -10.91 38.87
N GLY A 170 20.10 -12.09 39.24
CA GLY A 170 20.54 -13.11 38.28
C GLY A 170 19.38 -13.72 37.47
N VAL A 171 18.28 -14.09 38.14
CA VAL A 171 17.09 -14.62 37.47
C VAL A 171 16.46 -13.55 36.58
N LEU A 172 16.33 -12.31 37.06
CA LEU A 172 15.80 -11.20 36.27
C LEU A 172 16.68 -10.91 35.04
N ALA A 173 18.00 -10.90 35.21
CA ALA A 173 18.95 -10.74 34.10
C ALA A 173 18.78 -11.82 33.03
N PHE A 174 18.63 -13.08 33.45
CA PHE A 174 18.41 -14.18 32.52
C PHE A 174 17.09 -14.03 31.74
N VAL A 175 16.00 -13.66 32.43
CA VAL A 175 14.69 -13.46 31.79
C VAL A 175 14.72 -12.31 30.80
N LEU A 176 15.29 -11.16 31.18
CA LEU A 176 15.39 -9.99 30.31
C LEU A 176 16.32 -10.26 29.12
N TRP A 177 17.41 -10.99 29.33
CA TRP A 177 18.29 -11.44 28.26
C TRP A 177 17.54 -12.35 27.27
N ALA A 178 16.82 -13.36 27.76
CA ALA A 178 16.02 -14.25 26.93
C ALA A 178 14.96 -13.48 26.12
N ALA A 179 14.29 -12.49 26.71
CA ALA A 179 13.34 -11.62 26.01
C ALA A 179 14.00 -10.85 24.85
N ASN A 180 15.22 -10.35 25.02
CA ASN A 180 15.98 -9.70 23.94
C ASN A 180 16.34 -10.68 22.81
N ILE A 181 16.66 -11.93 23.13
CA ILE A 181 16.88 -12.98 22.14
C ILE A 181 15.61 -13.26 21.34
N VAL A 182 14.44 -13.31 21.99
CA VAL A 182 13.16 -13.51 21.30
C VAL A 182 12.89 -12.37 20.31
N LEU A 183 13.09 -11.11 20.71
CA LEU A 183 12.96 -9.95 19.81
C LEU A 183 13.94 -10.03 18.63
N PHE A 184 15.17 -10.49 18.87
CA PHE A 184 16.15 -10.70 17.81
C PHE A 184 15.71 -11.77 16.81
N VAL A 185 15.17 -12.90 17.29
CA VAL A 185 14.63 -13.96 16.43
C VAL A 185 13.45 -13.46 15.59
N PHE A 186 12.55 -12.66 16.16
CA PHE A 186 11.46 -12.06 15.40
C PHE A 186 11.96 -11.16 14.27
N GLN A 187 13.04 -10.40 14.48
CA GLN A 187 13.65 -9.61 13.39
C GLN A 187 14.16 -10.50 12.26
N ILE A 188 14.81 -11.62 12.57
CA ILE A 188 15.34 -12.56 11.58
C ILE A 188 14.21 -13.19 10.77
N ILE A 189 13.13 -13.63 11.44
CA ILE A 189 11.95 -14.18 10.78
C ILE A 189 11.33 -13.14 9.85
N ALA A 190 11.23 -11.89 10.30
CA ALA A 190 10.71 -10.80 9.48
C ALA A 190 11.61 -10.55 8.26
N ALA A 191 12.94 -10.55 8.42
CA ALA A 191 13.90 -10.36 7.33
C ALA A 191 13.83 -11.49 6.28
N ALA A 192 13.67 -12.74 6.73
CA ALA A 192 13.53 -13.89 5.84
C ALA A 192 12.22 -13.86 5.05
N LYS A 193 11.12 -13.38 5.67
CA LYS A 193 9.78 -13.39 5.05
C LYS A 193 9.44 -12.13 4.26
N ALA A 194 10.10 -11.00 4.53
CA ALA A 194 9.80 -9.72 3.90
C ALA A 194 9.82 -9.74 2.36
N PRO A 195 10.78 -10.40 1.68
CA PRO A 195 10.84 -10.39 0.21
C PRO A 195 9.62 -11.08 -0.41
N GLU A 196 9.21 -12.23 0.14
CA GLU A 196 8.06 -12.99 -0.35
C GLU A 196 6.74 -12.28 -0.02
N ALA A 197 6.58 -11.80 1.21
CA ALA A 197 5.39 -11.07 1.63
C ALA A 197 5.19 -9.80 0.77
N PHE A 198 6.26 -9.08 0.47
CA PHE A 198 6.18 -7.89 -0.38
C PHE A 198 5.73 -8.23 -1.80
N ARG A 199 6.29 -9.30 -2.39
CA ARG A 199 5.89 -9.77 -3.73
C ARG A 199 4.43 -10.22 -3.79
N ARG A 200 3.88 -10.73 -2.69
CA ARG A 200 2.46 -11.09 -2.57
C ARG A 200 1.54 -9.89 -2.29
N GLY A 201 2.08 -8.68 -2.12
CA GLY A 201 1.28 -7.51 -1.75
C GLY A 201 0.79 -7.55 -0.30
N GLU A 202 1.39 -8.39 0.54
CA GLU A 202 1.01 -8.54 1.94
C GLU A 202 1.62 -7.43 2.82
N LYS A 203 1.06 -7.29 4.02
CA LYS A 203 1.60 -6.41 5.06
C LYS A 203 2.97 -6.92 5.55
N PRO A 204 3.79 -6.05 6.16
CA PRO A 204 5.08 -6.44 6.70
C PRO A 204 4.98 -7.60 7.71
N PRO A 205 5.94 -8.55 7.72
CA PRO A 205 5.81 -9.82 8.42
C PRO A 205 6.09 -9.77 9.93
N PHE A 206 6.02 -8.58 10.56
CA PHE A 206 6.19 -8.46 12.01
C PHE A 206 4.93 -8.95 12.73
N ILE A 207 5.07 -10.01 13.52
CA ILE A 207 4.00 -10.59 14.34
C ILE A 207 3.56 -9.59 15.44
N PHE A 208 4.53 -8.82 15.94
CA PHE A 208 4.34 -7.77 16.93
C PHE A 208 5.14 -6.54 16.50
N ASN A 209 4.53 -5.36 16.57
CA ASN A 209 5.20 -4.10 16.33
C ASN A 209 4.47 -2.95 17.02
N ILE A 210 5.22 -1.95 17.51
CA ILE A 210 4.66 -0.72 18.07
C ILE A 210 4.77 0.37 17.00
N GLN A 211 3.62 0.81 16.48
CA GLN A 211 3.54 1.80 15.41
C GLN A 211 3.89 3.20 15.92
N MET A 212 5.17 3.56 15.91
CA MET A 212 5.67 4.90 16.27
C MET A 212 5.67 5.83 15.06
N ILE A 213 5.95 5.29 13.88
CA ILE A 213 6.05 6.00 12.61
C ILE A 213 4.99 5.45 11.65
N LYS A 214 4.29 6.35 10.95
CA LYS A 214 3.20 6.07 10.00
C LYS A 214 3.55 6.59 8.61
#